data_AF-A0A9D4CTB7-F1
#
_entry.id   AF-A0A9D4CTB7-F1
#
_cell.length_a   1.000
_cell.length_b   1.000
_cell.length_c   1.000
_cell.angle_alpha   90.00
_cell.angle_beta   90.00
_cell.angle_gamma   90.00
#
_symmetry.space_group_name_H-M   'P 1'
#
loop_
_entity.id
_entity.type
_entity.pdbx_description
1 polymer ?
#
loop_
_entity_poly.entity_id
_entity_poly.type
_entity_poly.pdbx_seq_one_letter_code
_entity_poly.pdbx_strand_id
1 'polypeptide(L)'
;PNANSKDLNRNFPDLIHDLAVKPVQPETQHVIDWLDDYNFVLSANLHGGAMVANYPWDLYMNTRFQTIGSGKSICPDDDTFKYLALTYSRSHHTMSKANGTECGDNFPDGITNGADWYPVSGGMQDYNYIAAGIFEITLEVSCCKFPAAPTLVDYWIKNKDALVNYLLLVHMGVKGYIRDKNNNSLDGAVLSIKGREFPRFRSKHGGQYFRLLMPGKYTLNVSYKNHTESKQFTVSAGVVTRLDVTLDVDERDPLE
;
A
#
# COMPACT_ATOMS: atom_id res chain seq x y z
N PRO A 1 -21.49 -7.71 1.54
CA PRO A 1 -22.19 -6.47 1.12
C PRO A 1 -22.58 -5.68 2.36
N ASN A 2 -22.69 -4.36 2.26
CA ASN A 2 -23.22 -3.50 3.32
C ASN A 2 -24.76 -3.51 3.37
N ALA A 3 -25.36 -2.70 4.24
CA ALA A 3 -26.82 -2.61 4.41
C ALA A 3 -27.57 -2.20 3.11
N ASN A 4 -26.89 -1.50 2.20
CA ASN A 4 -27.43 -1.12 0.88
C ASN A 4 -27.14 -2.15 -0.22
N SER A 5 -26.72 -3.37 0.16
CA SER A 5 -26.34 -4.44 -0.76
C SER A 5 -25.18 -4.07 -1.71
N LYS A 6 -24.30 -3.15 -1.29
CA LYS A 6 -23.10 -2.77 -2.05
C LYS A 6 -21.88 -3.52 -1.55
N ASP A 7 -21.00 -3.90 -2.47
CA ASP A 7 -19.68 -4.43 -2.14
C ASP A 7 -18.74 -3.26 -1.86
N LEU A 8 -18.28 -3.13 -0.61
CA LEU A 8 -17.39 -2.05 -0.19
C LEU A 8 -16.01 -2.16 -0.85
N ASN A 9 -15.55 -3.38 -1.18
CA ASN A 9 -14.30 -3.59 -1.92
C ASN A 9 -14.48 -3.45 -3.45
N ARG A 10 -15.56 -2.77 -3.88
CA ARG A 10 -15.82 -2.30 -5.25
C ARG A 10 -16.33 -0.85 -5.28
N ASN A 11 -16.21 -0.15 -4.15
CA ASN A 11 -16.84 1.15 -3.91
C ASN A 11 -15.85 2.30 -3.71
N PHE A 12 -14.56 2.03 -3.53
CA PHE A 12 -13.55 3.09 -3.53
C PHE A 12 -13.43 3.72 -4.93
N PRO A 13 -13.18 5.04 -5.03
CA PRO A 13 -12.94 5.68 -6.30
C PRO A 13 -11.78 5.03 -7.05
N ASP A 14 -11.99 4.68 -8.33
CA ASP A 14 -10.88 4.27 -9.18
C ASP A 14 -10.16 5.53 -9.69
N LEU A 15 -8.86 5.65 -9.37
CA LEU A 15 -8.06 6.85 -9.65
C LEU A 15 -7.21 6.73 -10.92
N ILE A 16 -7.25 5.57 -11.59
CA ILE A 16 -6.44 5.29 -12.79
C ILE A 16 -7.35 5.15 -14.01
N HIS A 17 -8.49 4.50 -13.83
CA HIS A 17 -9.38 4.13 -14.92
C HIS A 17 -10.54 5.12 -15.02
N ASP A 18 -10.90 5.50 -16.24
CA ASP A 18 -12.08 6.31 -16.55
C ASP A 18 -13.36 5.46 -16.43
N LEU A 19 -13.62 4.94 -15.24
CA LEU A 19 -14.78 4.12 -14.92
C LEU A 19 -15.91 5.00 -14.36
N ALA A 20 -17.15 4.56 -14.58
CA ALA A 20 -18.32 5.25 -14.07
C ALA A 20 -18.23 5.42 -12.54
N VAL A 21 -18.32 6.66 -12.08
CA VAL A 21 -18.33 7.02 -10.66
C VAL A 21 -19.56 6.39 -10.00
N LYS A 22 -19.32 5.56 -8.99
CA LYS A 22 -20.38 4.96 -8.17
C LYS A 22 -20.65 5.84 -6.94
N PRO A 23 -21.89 5.89 -6.44
CA PRO A 23 -22.16 6.52 -5.15
C PRO A 23 -21.34 5.87 -4.04
N VAL A 24 -20.46 6.65 -3.41
CA VAL A 24 -19.65 6.22 -2.27
C VAL A 24 -20.58 5.90 -1.10
N GLN A 25 -20.37 4.74 -0.47
CA GLN A 25 -21.13 4.30 0.69
C GLN A 25 -20.58 4.96 1.95
N PRO A 26 -21.41 5.15 3.00
CA PRO A 26 -20.97 5.77 4.24
C PRO A 26 -19.73 5.11 4.84
N GLU A 27 -19.64 3.78 4.82
CA GLU A 27 -18.50 3.04 5.34
C GLU A 27 -17.21 3.35 4.55
N THR A 28 -17.30 3.42 3.22
CA THR A 28 -16.17 3.78 2.36
C THR A 28 -15.75 5.23 2.57
N GLN A 29 -16.71 6.16 2.70
CA GLN A 29 -16.38 7.57 2.97
C GLN A 29 -15.65 7.73 4.31
N HIS A 30 -16.10 7.06 5.36
CA HIS A 30 -15.42 7.12 6.66
C HIS A 30 -14.00 6.58 6.62
N VAL A 31 -13.73 5.53 5.82
CA VAL A 31 -12.35 5.06 5.62
C VAL A 31 -11.55 6.12 4.85
N ILE A 32 -12.08 6.69 3.78
CA ILE A 32 -11.40 7.76 3.02
C ILE A 32 -11.01 8.92 3.93
N ASP A 33 -11.95 9.42 4.73
CA ASP A 33 -11.71 10.51 5.68
C ASP A 33 -10.63 10.12 6.71
N TRP A 34 -10.68 8.88 7.21
CA TRP A 34 -9.72 8.36 8.18
C TRP A 34 -8.28 8.28 7.63
N LEU A 35 -8.11 8.02 6.32
CA LEU A 35 -6.80 8.02 5.67
C LEU A 35 -6.16 9.41 5.63
N ASP A 36 -6.96 10.48 5.72
CA ASP A 36 -6.48 11.86 5.77
C ASP A 36 -6.10 12.31 7.18
N ASP A 37 -6.79 11.80 8.20
CA ASP A 37 -6.53 12.13 9.61
C ASP A 37 -5.14 11.67 10.09
N TYR A 38 -4.62 10.57 9.55
CA TYR A 38 -3.36 9.96 9.98
C TYR A 38 -2.34 9.82 8.84
N ASN A 39 -1.07 9.70 9.23
CA ASN A 39 0.03 9.39 8.30
C ASN A 39 0.30 7.89 8.29
N PHE A 40 -0.68 7.11 7.82
CA PHE A 40 -0.50 5.68 7.62
C PHE A 40 0.62 5.41 6.62
N VAL A 41 1.37 4.33 6.84
CA VAL A 41 2.53 3.96 6.02
C VAL A 41 2.36 2.55 5.46
N LEU A 42 1.95 1.63 6.33
CA LEU A 42 1.71 0.22 6.04
C LEU A 42 0.30 -0.13 6.53
N SER A 43 -0.44 -0.89 5.73
CA SER A 43 -1.78 -1.37 6.07
C SER A 43 -1.97 -2.81 5.57
N ALA A 44 -2.87 -3.56 6.19
CA ALA A 44 -3.39 -4.78 5.59
C ALA A 44 -4.88 -4.90 5.89
N ASN A 45 -5.66 -5.23 4.87
CA ASN A 45 -7.08 -5.54 5.03
C ASN A 45 -7.27 -7.07 5.04
N LEU A 46 -8.15 -7.58 5.92
CA LEU A 46 -8.32 -9.01 6.16
C LEU A 46 -9.58 -9.52 5.48
N HIS A 47 -9.44 -10.61 4.72
CA HIS A 47 -10.49 -11.26 3.95
C HIS A 47 -10.55 -12.77 4.24
N GLY A 48 -11.63 -13.39 3.78
CA GLY A 48 -11.80 -14.85 3.80
C GLY A 48 -12.44 -15.33 2.51
N GLY A 49 -12.11 -16.57 2.15
CA GLY A 49 -12.49 -17.24 0.91
C GLY A 49 -11.31 -17.96 0.25
N ALA A 50 -10.08 -17.57 0.59
CA ALA A 50 -8.85 -18.20 0.12
C ALA A 50 -7.77 -18.20 1.24
N MET A 51 -6.55 -18.62 0.90
CA MET A 51 -5.38 -18.60 1.77
C MET A 51 -4.18 -18.04 1.03
N VAL A 52 -4.05 -16.71 0.97
CA VAL A 52 -3.04 -16.02 0.15
C VAL A 52 -2.84 -14.58 0.61
N ALA A 53 -1.61 -14.06 0.50
CA ALA A 53 -1.33 -12.64 0.58
C ALA A 53 -1.36 -12.00 -0.83
N ASN A 54 -2.43 -11.24 -1.09
CA ASN A 54 -2.69 -10.53 -2.33
C ASN A 54 -2.07 -9.12 -2.30
N TYR A 55 -1.37 -8.73 -3.37
CA TYR A 55 -0.72 -7.43 -3.46
C TYR A 55 -1.02 -6.69 -4.77
N PRO A 56 -0.87 -5.35 -4.78
CA PRO A 56 -1.17 -4.52 -5.95
C PRO A 56 -0.43 -4.89 -7.23
N TRP A 57 -0.98 -4.58 -8.40
CA TRP A 57 -2.33 -4.00 -8.57
C TRP A 57 -3.44 -5.05 -8.56
N ASP A 58 -4.60 -4.66 -8.06
CA ASP A 58 -5.84 -5.40 -8.17
C ASP A 58 -6.50 -5.23 -9.56
N LEU A 59 -6.16 -4.17 -10.30
CA LEU A 59 -6.65 -3.93 -11.67
C LEU A 59 -5.53 -3.65 -12.67
N TYR A 60 -5.75 -4.02 -13.93
CA TYR A 60 -4.80 -3.78 -15.02
C TYR A 60 -4.68 -2.30 -15.39
N MET A 61 -3.54 -1.68 -15.04
CA MET A 61 -3.16 -0.29 -15.36
C MET A 61 -3.36 0.19 -16.82
N ASN A 62 -3.39 -0.71 -17.82
CA ASN A 62 -3.52 -0.33 -19.23
C ASN A 62 -4.71 -1.02 -19.89
N THR A 63 -5.89 -0.42 -19.82
CA THR A 63 -7.08 -0.90 -20.53
C THR A 63 -7.15 -0.42 -21.99
N ARG A 64 -6.25 0.46 -22.45
CA ARG A 64 -6.25 1.00 -23.83
C ARG A 64 -5.37 0.23 -24.83
N PHE A 65 -4.28 -0.40 -24.38
CA PHE A 65 -3.32 -1.05 -25.30
C PHE A 65 -2.72 -2.39 -24.82
N GLN A 66 -3.23 -2.97 -23.74
CA GLN A 66 -3.02 -4.39 -23.46
C GLN A 66 -4.35 -5.10 -23.65
N THR A 67 -4.34 -6.17 -24.44
CA THR A 67 -5.41 -7.16 -24.42
C THR A 67 -5.78 -7.43 -22.97
N ILE A 68 -7.04 -7.20 -22.60
CA ILE A 68 -7.63 -7.74 -21.38
C ILE A 68 -7.37 -9.25 -21.43
N GLY A 69 -6.33 -9.73 -20.76
CA GLY A 69 -5.79 -11.04 -21.08
C GLY A 69 -4.49 -11.36 -20.35
N SER A 70 -4.65 -12.08 -19.24
CA SER A 70 -3.67 -12.91 -18.52
C SER A 70 -2.29 -12.30 -18.22
N GLY A 71 -2.03 -12.06 -16.94
CA GLY A 71 -0.69 -11.82 -16.41
C GLY A 71 -0.70 -10.87 -15.21
N LYS A 72 0.49 -10.64 -14.63
CA LYS A 72 0.63 -9.73 -13.49
C LYS A 72 0.50 -8.27 -13.89
N SER A 73 -0.29 -7.50 -13.15
CA SER A 73 -0.26 -6.05 -13.22
C SER A 73 0.74 -5.50 -12.22
N ILE A 74 1.96 -5.27 -12.72
CA ILE A 74 3.12 -4.89 -11.92
C ILE A 74 3.07 -3.42 -11.53
N CYS A 75 3.16 -3.13 -10.23
CA CYS A 75 3.29 -1.77 -9.72
C CYS A 75 4.75 -1.30 -9.62
N PRO A 76 5.01 0.02 -9.58
CA PRO A 76 6.38 0.54 -9.48
C PRO A 76 7.15 0.12 -8.23
N ASP A 77 6.45 -0.27 -7.15
CA ASP A 77 7.03 -0.83 -5.92
C ASP A 77 6.77 -2.34 -5.76
N ASP A 78 6.62 -3.08 -6.86
CA ASP A 78 6.35 -4.53 -6.87
C ASP A 78 7.36 -5.34 -6.04
N ASP A 79 8.63 -4.94 -6.04
CA ASP A 79 9.67 -5.57 -5.21
C ASP A 79 9.36 -5.48 -3.71
N THR A 80 8.88 -4.32 -3.29
CA THR A 80 8.57 -4.00 -1.91
C THR A 80 7.26 -4.68 -1.52
N PHE A 81 6.22 -4.60 -2.36
CA PHE A 81 4.95 -5.30 -2.12
C PHE A 81 5.11 -6.82 -2.07
N LYS A 82 5.91 -7.41 -2.95
CA LYS A 82 6.25 -8.84 -2.87
C LYS A 82 6.94 -9.18 -1.57
N TYR A 83 7.89 -8.35 -1.12
CA TYR A 83 8.55 -8.56 0.17
C TYR A 83 7.58 -8.48 1.36
N LEU A 84 6.67 -7.52 1.35
CA LEU A 84 5.60 -7.38 2.35
C LEU A 84 4.71 -8.64 2.38
N ALA A 85 4.20 -9.07 1.22
CA ALA A 85 3.35 -10.26 1.10
C ALA A 85 4.08 -11.55 1.50
N LEU A 86 5.33 -11.74 1.04
CA LEU A 86 6.15 -12.90 1.40
C LEU A 86 6.45 -12.96 2.89
N THR A 87 6.67 -11.81 3.54
CA THR A 87 6.93 -11.78 4.98
C THR A 87 5.74 -12.30 5.77
N TYR A 88 4.52 -11.89 5.40
CA TYR A 88 3.30 -12.43 6.01
C TYR A 88 3.16 -13.93 5.70
N SER A 89 3.16 -14.28 4.41
CA SER A 89 2.90 -15.66 3.97
C SER A 89 3.88 -16.68 4.56
N ARG A 90 5.17 -16.36 4.60
CA ARG A 90 6.21 -17.25 5.14
C ARG A 90 6.22 -17.32 6.67
N SER A 91 5.70 -16.30 7.33
CA SER A 91 5.53 -16.28 8.78
C SER A 91 4.22 -16.96 9.21
N HIS A 92 3.24 -17.06 8.31
CA HIS A 92 2.01 -17.80 8.54
C HIS A 92 2.31 -19.31 8.56
N HIS A 93 1.63 -20.06 9.42
CA HIS A 93 1.93 -21.47 9.64
C HIS A 93 1.79 -22.35 8.38
N THR A 94 0.90 -22.01 7.46
CA THR A 94 0.58 -22.88 6.31
C THR A 94 0.51 -22.18 4.96
N MET A 95 0.50 -20.84 4.90
CA MET A 95 0.17 -20.09 3.68
C MET A 95 1.24 -20.29 2.60
N SER A 96 2.52 -20.26 2.96
CA SER A 96 3.62 -20.42 2.00
C SER A 96 3.97 -21.87 1.66
N LYS A 97 3.30 -22.87 2.26
CA LYS A 97 3.70 -24.28 2.13
C LYS A 97 3.22 -24.85 0.80
N ALA A 98 3.99 -25.76 0.19
CA ALA A 98 3.63 -26.42 -1.07
C ALA A 98 2.36 -27.31 -0.99
N ASN A 99 1.98 -27.73 0.23
CA ASN A 99 0.70 -28.38 0.52
C ASN A 99 -0.38 -27.38 0.98
N GLY A 100 -0.12 -26.08 0.87
CA GLY A 100 -0.98 -24.96 1.27
C GLY A 100 -2.18 -24.75 0.37
N THR A 101 -2.55 -25.75 -0.44
CA THR A 101 -3.81 -25.81 -1.19
C THR A 101 -5.01 -26.07 -0.28
N GLU A 102 -4.98 -25.55 0.97
CA GLU A 102 -6.04 -25.76 1.98
C GLU A 102 -7.43 -25.38 1.42
N CYS A 103 -7.47 -24.44 0.47
CA CYS A 103 -8.69 -23.96 -0.17
C CYS A 103 -8.92 -24.50 -1.60
N GLY A 104 -8.03 -25.37 -2.10
CA GLY A 104 -8.04 -25.87 -3.48
C GLY A 104 -7.30 -24.99 -4.49
N ASP A 105 -6.97 -23.75 -4.13
CA ASP A 105 -6.14 -22.85 -4.94
C ASP A 105 -4.65 -23.13 -4.77
N ASN A 106 -3.86 -22.86 -5.81
CA ASN A 106 -2.40 -22.99 -5.78
C ASN A 106 -1.73 -21.64 -5.97
N PHE A 107 -1.21 -21.07 -4.88
CA PHE A 107 -0.43 -19.83 -4.89
C PHE A 107 1.02 -20.14 -4.52
N PRO A 108 1.97 -20.11 -5.49
CA PRO A 108 3.39 -20.26 -5.19
C PRO A 108 3.85 -19.25 -4.13
N ASP A 109 4.59 -19.74 -3.12
CA ASP A 109 4.99 -18.97 -1.93
C ASP A 109 3.84 -18.35 -1.12
N GLY A 110 2.58 -18.72 -1.38
CA GLY A 110 1.39 -18.19 -0.70
C GLY A 110 1.11 -16.71 -0.97
N ILE A 111 1.56 -16.20 -2.12
CA ILE A 111 1.33 -14.81 -2.54
C ILE A 111 0.72 -14.73 -3.93
N THR A 112 0.01 -13.65 -4.23
CA THR A 112 -0.49 -13.39 -5.59
C THR A 112 -0.56 -11.90 -5.90
N ASN A 113 -0.33 -11.55 -7.17
CA ASN A 113 -0.72 -10.23 -7.67
C ASN A 113 -2.24 -10.24 -7.88
N GLY A 114 -2.93 -9.17 -7.51
CA GLY A 114 -4.40 -9.15 -7.54
C GLY A 114 -4.98 -9.35 -8.93
N ALA A 115 -4.53 -8.55 -9.90
CA ALA A 115 -5.00 -8.66 -11.28
C ALA A 115 -4.68 -10.01 -11.94
N ASP A 116 -3.58 -10.66 -11.54
CA ASP A 116 -3.17 -12.00 -12.01
C ASP A 116 -4.10 -13.09 -11.47
N TRP A 117 -4.59 -12.94 -10.24
CA TRP A 117 -5.57 -13.86 -9.65
C TRP A 117 -6.96 -13.62 -10.25
N TYR A 118 -7.51 -12.42 -10.06
CA TYR A 118 -8.68 -11.92 -10.77
C TYR A 118 -8.79 -10.39 -10.61
N PRO A 119 -9.12 -9.65 -11.69
CA PRO A 119 -9.16 -8.20 -11.64
C PRO A 119 -10.30 -7.66 -10.76
N VAL A 120 -9.98 -6.64 -9.96
CA VAL A 120 -10.88 -5.98 -9.02
C VAL A 120 -10.81 -4.46 -9.20
N SER A 121 -11.91 -3.83 -9.61
CA SER A 121 -12.04 -2.38 -9.70
C SER A 121 -12.68 -1.77 -8.45
N GLY A 122 -12.19 -0.60 -8.04
CA GLY A 122 -12.71 0.13 -6.86
C GLY A 122 -12.42 -0.57 -5.53
N GLY A 123 -11.31 -1.32 -5.46
CA GLY A 123 -10.81 -1.93 -4.24
C GLY A 123 -10.12 -0.92 -3.32
N MET A 124 -10.15 -1.19 -2.01
CA MET A 124 -9.51 -0.34 -1.00
C MET A 124 -7.97 -0.36 -1.10
N GLN A 125 -7.41 -1.51 -1.46
CA GLN A 125 -5.97 -1.76 -1.53
C GLN A 125 -5.24 -0.81 -2.49
N ASP A 126 -5.70 -0.76 -3.74
CA ASP A 126 -5.11 0.10 -4.77
C ASP A 126 -5.36 1.59 -4.47
N TYR A 127 -6.54 1.93 -3.92
CA TYR A 127 -6.87 3.29 -3.50
C TYR A 127 -5.88 3.82 -2.45
N ASN A 128 -5.59 3.03 -1.41
CA ASN A 128 -4.62 3.38 -0.37
C ASN A 128 -3.26 3.77 -0.95
N TYR A 129 -2.75 2.98 -1.90
CA TYR A 129 -1.45 3.23 -2.50
C TYR A 129 -1.45 4.45 -3.44
N ILE A 130 -2.51 4.64 -4.23
CA ILE A 130 -2.58 5.75 -5.20
C ILE A 130 -2.92 7.08 -4.54
N ALA A 131 -3.95 7.09 -3.69
CA ALA A 131 -4.50 8.31 -3.10
C ALA A 131 -3.63 8.81 -1.94
N ALA A 132 -3.21 7.89 -1.07
CA ALA A 132 -2.59 8.22 0.20
C ALA A 132 -1.11 7.81 0.29
N GLY A 133 -0.59 7.06 -0.68
CA GLY A 133 0.79 6.56 -0.66
C GLY A 133 1.03 5.44 0.36
N ILE A 134 -0.05 4.82 0.86
CA ILE A 134 -0.03 3.77 1.88
C ILE A 134 0.19 2.42 1.21
N PHE A 135 1.10 1.62 1.76
CA PHE A 135 1.34 0.27 1.26
C PHE A 135 0.33 -0.68 1.91
N GLU A 136 -0.79 -0.92 1.23
CA GLU A 136 -1.78 -1.90 1.66
C GLU A 136 -1.67 -3.23 0.89
N ILE A 137 -1.77 -4.35 1.60
CA ILE A 137 -2.01 -5.67 0.99
C ILE A 137 -3.33 -6.26 1.50
N THR A 138 -3.90 -7.18 0.74
CA THR A 138 -5.11 -7.93 1.10
C THR A 138 -4.71 -9.32 1.58
N LEU A 139 -5.10 -9.69 2.79
CA LEU A 139 -4.76 -10.96 3.40
C LEU A 139 -5.99 -11.87 3.45
N GLU A 140 -6.01 -12.91 2.61
CA GLU A 140 -7.00 -13.97 2.67
C GLU A 140 -6.53 -15.01 3.71
N VAL A 141 -7.17 -15.05 4.87
CA VAL A 141 -6.67 -15.79 6.04
C VAL A 141 -7.45 -17.08 6.34
N SER A 142 -8.48 -17.39 5.55
CA SER A 142 -9.33 -18.57 5.77
C SER A 142 -10.08 -19.01 4.52
N CYS A 143 -10.11 -20.31 4.24
CA CYS A 143 -10.96 -20.87 3.18
C CYS A 143 -12.45 -20.70 3.50
N CYS A 144 -12.83 -20.98 4.74
CA CYS A 144 -14.18 -20.75 5.23
C CYS A 144 -14.34 -19.27 5.59
N LYS A 145 -15.28 -18.58 4.94
CA LYS A 145 -15.55 -17.15 5.20
C LYS A 145 -16.11 -16.87 6.60
N PHE A 146 -16.83 -17.85 7.15
CA PHE A 146 -17.47 -17.73 8.46
C PHE A 146 -17.23 -19.02 9.26
N PRO A 147 -16.02 -19.21 9.81
CA PRO A 147 -15.68 -20.41 10.55
C PRO A 147 -16.43 -20.49 11.89
N ALA A 148 -16.62 -21.70 12.41
CA ALA A 148 -17.25 -21.91 13.71
C ALA A 148 -16.35 -21.40 14.86
N ALA A 149 -16.97 -20.83 15.90
CA ALA A 149 -16.25 -20.23 17.03
C ALA A 149 -15.12 -21.10 17.63
N PRO A 150 -15.25 -22.44 17.77
CA PRO A 150 -14.17 -23.28 18.31
C PRO A 150 -12.88 -23.29 17.49
N THR A 151 -12.91 -22.96 16.20
CA THR A 151 -11.71 -22.96 15.34
C THR A 151 -10.95 -21.63 15.38
N LEU A 152 -11.50 -20.58 16.00
CA LEU A 152 -10.89 -19.25 16.03
C LEU A 152 -9.50 -19.23 16.72
N VAL A 153 -9.29 -20.09 17.72
CA VAL A 153 -7.99 -20.21 18.39
C VAL A 153 -6.90 -20.73 17.45
N ASP A 154 -7.26 -21.64 16.54
CA ASP A 154 -6.32 -22.15 15.53
C ASP A 154 -5.96 -21.05 14.51
N TYR A 155 -6.95 -20.29 14.03
CA TYR A 155 -6.70 -19.13 13.17
C TYR A 155 -5.77 -18.11 13.85
N TRP A 156 -6.01 -17.78 15.11
CA TRP A 156 -5.12 -16.89 15.87
C TRP A 156 -3.69 -17.43 15.92
N ILE A 157 -3.52 -18.70 16.33
CA ILE A 157 -2.20 -19.33 16.45
C ILE A 157 -1.45 -19.31 15.12
N LYS A 158 -2.15 -19.56 14.00
CA LYS A 158 -1.55 -19.59 12.66
C LYS A 158 -1.12 -18.21 12.15
N ASN A 159 -1.83 -17.14 12.55
CA ASN A 159 -1.63 -15.78 12.03
C ASN A 159 -0.80 -14.88 12.95
N LYS A 160 -0.74 -15.13 14.26
CA LYS A 160 -0.15 -14.19 15.24
C LYS A 160 1.27 -13.75 14.88
N ASP A 161 2.14 -14.68 14.48
CA ASP A 161 3.55 -14.37 14.19
C ASP A 161 3.66 -13.63 12.85
N ALA A 162 2.80 -13.97 11.88
CA ALA A 162 2.70 -13.27 10.61
C ALA A 162 2.23 -11.82 10.76
N LEU A 163 1.21 -11.59 11.58
CA LEU A 163 0.71 -10.24 11.88
C LEU A 163 1.79 -9.38 12.54
N VAL A 164 2.50 -9.92 13.53
CA VAL A 164 3.59 -9.19 14.21
C VAL A 164 4.74 -8.90 13.24
N ASN A 165 5.21 -9.91 12.50
CA ASN A 165 6.31 -9.73 11.55
C ASN A 165 5.96 -8.74 10.45
N TYR A 166 4.71 -8.73 9.99
CA TYR A 166 4.22 -7.77 9.01
C TYR A 166 4.23 -6.34 9.56
N LEU A 167 3.70 -6.12 10.77
CA LEU A 167 3.69 -4.80 11.40
C LEU A 167 5.09 -4.21 11.58
N LEU A 168 6.09 -5.05 11.87
CA LEU A 168 7.48 -4.60 12.00
C LEU A 168 8.07 -4.03 10.71
N LEU A 169 7.53 -4.38 9.54
CA LEU A 169 7.99 -3.87 8.24
C LEU A 169 7.72 -2.39 8.05
N VAL A 170 6.84 -1.77 8.85
CA VAL A 170 6.61 -0.32 8.82
C VAL A 170 7.89 0.49 9.12
N HIS A 171 8.92 -0.17 9.68
CA HIS A 171 10.23 0.41 9.99
C HIS A 171 11.31 0.12 8.94
N MET A 172 10.95 -0.21 7.70
CA MET A 172 11.91 -0.30 6.58
C MET A 172 11.93 0.95 5.70
N GLY A 173 12.86 1.02 4.75
CA GLY A 173 12.92 2.10 3.77
C GLY A 173 13.52 3.40 4.32
N VAL A 174 12.85 4.51 4.06
CA VAL A 174 13.32 5.87 4.42
C VAL A 174 12.22 6.67 5.11
N LYS A 175 12.61 7.51 6.08
CA LYS A 175 11.74 8.49 6.72
C LYS A 175 12.47 9.79 6.99
N GLY A 176 11.72 10.88 7.13
CA GLY A 176 12.31 12.19 7.36
C GLY A 176 11.29 13.29 7.57
N TYR A 177 11.79 14.51 7.63
CA TYR A 177 11.01 15.74 7.63
C TYR A 177 11.36 16.58 6.42
N ILE A 178 10.35 17.25 5.87
CA ILE A 178 10.47 18.29 4.87
C ILE A 178 10.29 19.63 5.56
N ARG A 179 11.30 20.49 5.45
CA ARG A 179 11.33 21.80 6.13
C ARG A 179 11.82 22.91 5.20
N ASP A 180 11.57 24.16 5.57
CA ASP A 180 12.25 25.31 4.96
C ASP A 180 13.58 25.63 5.68
N LYS A 181 14.28 26.68 5.21
CA LYS A 181 15.54 27.15 5.82
C LYS A 181 15.36 27.70 7.25
N ASN A 182 14.16 28.13 7.60
CA ASN A 182 13.81 28.63 8.94
C ASN A 182 13.40 27.47 9.88
N ASN A 183 13.51 26.22 9.42
CA ASN A 183 13.13 25.00 10.14
C ASN A 183 11.62 24.89 10.37
N ASN A 184 10.79 25.62 9.62
CA ASN A 184 9.35 25.42 9.59
C ASN A 184 9.03 24.15 8.81
N SER A 185 8.03 23.40 9.27
CA SER A 185 7.55 22.19 8.60
C SER A 185 6.76 22.51 7.34
N LEU A 186 7.01 21.75 6.28
CA LEU A 186 6.31 21.89 5.00
C LEU A 186 5.36 20.71 4.78
N ASP A 187 4.11 20.86 5.22
CA ASP A 187 3.05 19.86 4.99
C ASP A 187 2.54 19.90 3.56
N GLY A 188 2.26 18.74 2.97
CA GLY A 188 1.72 18.62 1.62
C GLY A 188 2.77 18.68 0.51
N ALA A 189 4.07 18.75 0.84
CA ALA A 189 5.14 18.56 -0.14
C ALA A 189 4.97 17.21 -0.84
N VAL A 190 5.08 17.24 -2.17
CA VAL A 190 4.90 16.09 -3.05
C VAL A 190 6.25 15.41 -3.21
N LEU A 191 6.29 14.11 -2.99
CA LEU A 191 7.50 13.30 -3.06
C LEU A 191 7.35 12.17 -4.07
N SER A 192 8.45 11.83 -4.72
CA SER A 192 8.57 10.63 -5.55
C SER A 192 9.98 10.06 -5.51
N ILE A 193 10.11 8.78 -5.81
CA ILE A 193 11.42 8.14 -6.01
C ILE A 193 11.70 8.13 -7.50
N LYS A 194 12.90 8.55 -7.90
CA LYS A 194 13.33 8.50 -9.31
C LYS A 194 13.23 7.06 -9.83
N GLY A 195 12.53 6.85 -10.95
CA GLY A 195 12.18 5.55 -11.51
C GLY A 195 10.91 4.91 -10.93
N ARG A 196 10.23 5.58 -9.98
CA ARG A 196 8.94 5.22 -9.37
C ARG A 196 8.10 6.48 -9.17
N GLU A 197 7.87 7.23 -10.24
CA GLU A 197 7.25 8.55 -10.21
C GLU A 197 5.76 8.51 -9.85
N PHE A 198 5.10 7.38 -10.06
CA PHE A 198 3.70 7.14 -9.72
C PHE A 198 3.56 5.89 -8.83
N PRO A 199 2.67 5.88 -7.82
CA PRO A 199 1.99 7.05 -7.29
C PRO A 199 2.95 7.93 -6.48
N ARG A 200 2.69 9.23 -6.49
CA ARG A 200 3.40 10.19 -5.64
C ARG A 200 2.86 10.09 -4.22
N PHE A 201 3.70 10.36 -3.23
CA PHE A 201 3.31 10.43 -1.82
C PHE A 201 3.55 11.83 -1.28
N ARG A 202 3.04 12.13 -0.08
CA ARG A 202 3.10 13.47 0.49
C ARG A 202 3.69 13.47 1.89
N SER A 203 4.32 14.57 2.24
CA SER A 203 4.57 14.89 3.65
C SER A 203 3.25 15.27 4.32
N LYS A 204 3.09 14.84 5.57
CA LYS A 204 1.93 15.16 6.41
C LYS A 204 2.39 15.60 7.79
N HIS A 205 1.48 16.21 8.55
CA HIS A 205 1.59 16.54 9.99
C HIS A 205 3.01 16.89 10.46
N GLY A 206 3.38 18.16 10.32
CA GLY A 206 4.69 18.64 10.74
C GLY A 206 5.82 18.26 9.77
N GLY A 207 5.51 18.04 8.49
CA GLY A 207 6.44 17.83 7.40
C GLY A 207 6.97 16.39 7.32
N GLN A 208 6.39 15.46 8.08
CA GLN A 208 6.86 14.08 8.15
C GLN A 208 6.54 13.32 6.87
N TYR A 209 7.49 12.50 6.42
CA TYR A 209 7.25 11.55 5.35
C TYR A 209 7.88 10.20 5.67
N PHE A 210 7.29 9.16 5.08
CA PHE A 210 7.72 7.78 5.17
C PHE A 210 7.61 7.13 3.79
N ARG A 211 8.57 6.29 3.43
CA ARG A 211 8.50 5.49 2.21
C ARG A 211 9.18 4.15 2.41
N LEU A 212 8.39 3.09 2.33
CA LEU A 212 8.90 1.71 2.35
C LEU A 212 9.66 1.44 1.06
N LEU A 213 10.88 0.91 1.19
CA LEU A 213 11.76 0.59 0.07
C LEU A 213 12.63 -0.61 0.47
N MET A 214 12.92 -1.46 -0.50
CA MET A 214 13.93 -2.50 -0.36
C MET A 214 15.33 -1.89 -0.22
N PRO A 215 16.33 -2.66 0.27
CA PRO A 215 17.71 -2.19 0.30
C PRO A 215 18.21 -1.82 -1.11
N GLY A 216 18.83 -0.65 -1.24
CA GLY A 216 19.21 -0.10 -2.54
C GLY A 216 19.65 1.35 -2.48
N LYS A 217 20.07 1.88 -3.65
CA LYS A 217 20.40 3.30 -3.82
C LYS A 217 19.27 4.00 -4.57
N TYR A 218 18.82 5.12 -4.03
CA TYR A 218 17.64 5.83 -4.52
C TYR A 218 17.92 7.33 -4.64
N THR A 219 17.04 8.01 -5.37
CA THR A 219 16.98 9.48 -5.40
C THR A 219 15.55 9.89 -5.06
N LEU A 220 15.39 10.65 -3.99
CA LEU A 220 14.14 11.27 -3.58
C LEU A 220 14.00 12.60 -4.30
N ASN A 221 12.92 12.79 -5.03
CA ASN A 221 12.51 14.08 -5.57
C ASN A 221 11.42 14.66 -4.67
N VAL A 222 11.58 15.92 -4.28
CA VAL A 222 10.63 16.66 -3.46
C VAL A 222 10.22 17.91 -4.21
N SER A 223 8.93 18.21 -4.24
CA SER A 223 8.40 19.47 -4.76
C SER A 223 7.39 20.08 -3.81
N TYR A 224 7.53 21.37 -3.52
CA TYR A 224 6.61 22.14 -2.71
C TYR A 224 6.44 23.52 -3.32
N LYS A 225 5.20 23.90 -3.66
CA LYS A 225 4.91 25.10 -4.47
C LYS A 225 5.77 25.09 -5.76
N ASN A 226 6.56 26.14 -5.98
CA ASN A 226 7.46 26.27 -7.15
C ASN A 226 8.89 25.78 -6.90
N HIS A 227 9.17 25.19 -5.74
CA HIS A 227 10.50 24.73 -5.35
C HIS A 227 10.61 23.22 -5.50
N THR A 228 11.77 22.77 -5.99
CA THR A 228 12.09 21.36 -6.14
C THR A 228 13.48 21.07 -5.57
N GLU A 229 13.66 19.85 -5.06
CA GLU A 229 14.95 19.38 -4.60
C GLU A 229 15.08 17.87 -4.81
N SER A 230 16.30 17.41 -5.13
CA SER A 230 16.60 15.98 -5.30
C SER A 230 17.72 15.56 -4.35
N LYS A 231 17.49 14.52 -3.54
CA LYS A 231 18.50 13.97 -2.61
C LYS A 231 18.75 12.50 -2.89
N GLN A 232 20.02 12.13 -3.02
CA GLN A 232 20.43 10.71 -3.09
C GLN A 232 20.54 10.13 -1.69
N PHE A 233 20.13 8.86 -1.53
CA PHE A 233 20.24 8.14 -0.26
C PHE A 233 20.36 6.63 -0.51
N THR A 234 20.78 5.91 0.52
CA THR A 234 20.88 4.44 0.51
C THR A 234 19.97 3.87 1.58
N VAL A 235 19.24 2.81 1.24
CA VAL A 235 18.49 1.98 2.18
C VAL A 235 19.31 0.72 2.46
N SER A 236 19.52 0.42 3.74
CA SER A 236 20.21 -0.79 4.18
C SER A 236 19.21 -1.78 4.78
N ALA A 237 19.53 -3.07 4.70
CA ALA A 237 18.68 -4.10 5.29
C ALA A 237 18.61 -3.95 6.82
N GLY A 238 17.39 -4.05 7.38
CA GLY A 238 17.16 -4.05 8.83
C GLY A 238 17.26 -2.68 9.52
N VAL A 239 17.53 -1.60 8.80
CA VAL A 239 17.65 -0.25 9.38
C VAL A 239 16.88 0.76 8.52
N VAL A 240 15.98 1.53 9.15
CA VAL A 240 15.32 2.65 8.48
C VAL A 240 16.32 3.77 8.22
N THR A 241 16.38 4.25 6.98
CA THR A 241 17.19 5.40 6.63
C THR A 241 16.51 6.69 7.07
N ARG A 242 17.26 7.56 7.76
CA ARG A 242 16.81 8.91 8.10
C ARG A 242 17.31 9.89 7.03
N LEU A 243 16.42 10.67 6.43
CA LEU A 243 16.76 11.69 5.44
C LEU A 243 15.86 12.91 5.62
N ASP A 244 16.38 13.98 6.22
CA ASP A 244 15.66 15.25 6.29
C ASP A 244 15.99 16.11 5.06
N VAL A 245 14.99 16.81 4.51
CA VAL A 245 15.14 17.63 3.31
C VAL A 245 14.71 19.06 3.60
N THR A 246 15.59 19.99 3.28
CA THR A 246 15.32 21.43 3.38
C THR A 246 15.08 22.00 1.98
N LEU A 247 13.95 22.68 1.79
CA LEU A 247 13.68 23.47 0.59
C LEU A 247 13.93 24.96 0.84
N ASP A 248 14.41 25.64 -0.19
CA ASP A 248 14.61 27.08 -0.18
C ASP A 248 13.32 27.81 -0.53
N VAL A 249 12.32 27.74 0.35
CA VAL A 249 11.05 28.44 0.18
C VAL A 249 11.23 29.86 0.71
N ASP A 250 11.38 30.84 -0.19
CA ASP A 250 11.38 32.25 0.20
C ASP A 250 9.96 32.64 0.65
N GLU A 251 9.80 33.16 1.88
CA GLU A 251 8.51 33.65 2.42
C GLU A 251 7.93 34.87 1.66
N ARG A 252 8.59 35.31 0.57
CA ARG A 252 8.25 36.55 -0.16
C ARG A 252 7.55 36.29 -1.50
N ASP A 253 6.67 35.31 -1.59
CA ASP A 253 5.70 35.24 -2.69
C ASP A 253 4.37 35.85 -2.22
N PRO A 254 4.08 37.14 -2.49
CA PRO A 254 2.97 37.88 -1.89
C PRO A 254 1.70 37.79 -2.74
N LEU A 255 1.34 36.60 -3.23
CA LEU A 255 0.13 36.40 -4.05
C LEU A 255 -0.67 35.17 -3.58
N GLU A 256 -1.20 35.27 -2.36
CA GLU A 256 -2.51 34.72 -1.99
C GLU A 256 -3.44 35.87 -1.60
#